data_AF-A0A965PFE2-F1
#
_entry.id   AF-A0A965PFE2-F1
#
_cell.length_a   1.000
_cell.length_b   1.000
_cell.length_c   1.000
_cell.angle_alpha   90.00
_cell.angle_beta   90.00
_cell.angle_gamma   90.00
#
_symmetry.space_group_name_H-M   'P 1'
#
loop_
_entity.id
_entity.type
_entity.pdbx_description
1 polymer ?
#
loop_
_entity_poly.entity_id
_entity_poly.type
_entity_poly.pdbx_seq_one_letter_code
_entity_poly.pdbx_strand_id
1 'polypeptide(L)'
;MSENAYPFDAASIDVQFNARPGSSAPAIISHRLRKPTLQELIDREKAINLEIVETSNREEQIVTDDDAANCQLWDRLIVEVKGYAGVTDWQSLTDSQKAQMRPGHKRTAIVAMYAGSAQVVGGEDDEISLAMDSWTIRQLVGPDAENPIYTIDHVLREPTESERARFKRNASKVSFVRGAKRPRTKIGADLRAYVEMYDALVTSIDGGTVAGKTLGESDRAAFLAAIDPTWKRVIVQTLMNAIEAALLD
;
A
#
# COMPACT_ATOMS: atom_id res chain seq x y z
N MET A 1 3.20 26.33 1.57
CA MET A 1 2.05 25.54 2.05
C MET A 1 1.37 24.99 0.81
N SER A 2 1.34 23.66 0.62
CA SER A 2 0.67 23.08 -0.54
C SER A 2 -0.84 23.37 -0.45
N GLU A 3 -1.42 23.93 -1.52
CA GLU A 3 -2.84 24.28 -1.57
C GLU A 3 -3.77 23.04 -1.58
N ASN A 4 -3.22 21.83 -1.45
CA ASN A 4 -3.96 20.58 -1.52
C ASN A 4 -3.30 19.51 -0.62
N ALA A 5 -3.57 19.56 0.68
CA ALA A 5 -3.07 18.57 1.63
C ALA A 5 -3.89 17.27 1.58
N TYR A 6 -3.22 16.11 1.69
CA TYR A 6 -3.88 14.81 1.61
C TYR A 6 -4.72 14.52 2.87
N PRO A 7 -6.04 14.26 2.75
CA PRO A 7 -6.90 13.99 3.90
C PRO A 7 -6.81 12.52 4.35
N PHE A 8 -5.98 12.24 5.36
CA PHE A 8 -5.80 10.90 5.92
C PHE A 8 -7.06 10.34 6.57
N ASP A 9 -8.02 11.17 6.95
CA ASP A 9 -9.29 10.77 7.55
C ASP A 9 -10.48 10.81 6.57
N ALA A 10 -10.23 11.05 5.27
CA ALA A 10 -11.27 10.93 4.25
C ALA A 10 -11.98 9.56 4.36
N ALA A 11 -13.32 9.59 4.43
CA ALA A 11 -14.14 8.39 4.66
C ALA A 11 -14.03 7.36 3.53
N SER A 12 -13.75 7.81 2.32
CA SER A 12 -13.60 6.97 1.14
C SER A 12 -12.50 7.48 0.21
N ILE A 13 -12.10 6.61 -0.71
CA ILE A 13 -11.18 6.88 -1.80
C ILE A 13 -11.94 6.61 -3.09
N ASP A 14 -11.95 7.61 -3.96
CA ASP A 14 -12.55 7.52 -5.29
C ASP A 14 -11.44 7.15 -6.28
N VAL A 15 -11.59 6.03 -6.96
CA VAL A 15 -10.63 5.56 -7.98
C VAL A 15 -11.30 5.56 -9.34
N GLN A 16 -10.53 5.87 -10.38
CA GLN A 16 -11.00 5.88 -11.76
C GLN A 16 -10.04 5.10 -12.65
N PHE A 17 -10.58 4.32 -13.57
CA PHE A 17 -9.79 3.59 -14.55
C PHE A 17 -10.59 3.29 -15.80
N ASN A 18 -9.88 3.01 -16.91
CA ASN A 18 -10.51 2.59 -18.15
C ASN A 18 -10.93 1.12 -18.07
N ALA A 19 -12.22 0.84 -18.08
CA ALA A 19 -12.79 -0.51 -18.08
C ALA A 19 -12.56 -1.29 -19.39
N ARG A 20 -12.14 -0.61 -20.46
CA ARG A 20 -11.89 -1.21 -21.78
C ARG A 20 -10.56 -0.71 -22.33
N PRO A 21 -9.42 -1.13 -21.76
CA PRO A 21 -8.11 -0.82 -22.31
C PRO A 21 -8.02 -1.36 -23.75
N GLY A 22 -7.54 -0.54 -24.68
CA GLY A 22 -7.43 -0.90 -26.11
C GLY A 22 -8.66 -0.58 -26.98
N SER A 23 -9.75 -0.08 -26.41
CA SER A 23 -10.88 0.48 -27.17
C SER A 23 -10.50 1.85 -27.77
N SER A 24 -11.04 2.17 -28.95
CA SER A 24 -10.86 3.49 -29.60
C SER A 24 -11.43 4.65 -28.79
N ALA A 25 -12.44 4.37 -27.96
CA ALA A 25 -12.97 5.29 -26.96
C ALA A 25 -12.76 4.70 -25.55
N PRO A 26 -12.12 5.43 -24.62
CA PRO A 26 -11.94 4.99 -23.25
C PRO A 26 -13.30 4.94 -22.53
N ALA A 27 -13.57 3.83 -21.84
CA ALA A 27 -14.75 3.68 -21.01
C ALA A 27 -14.34 3.88 -19.54
N ILE A 28 -14.33 5.13 -19.09
CA ILE A 28 -13.92 5.47 -17.72
C ILE A 28 -15.05 5.11 -16.75
N ILE A 29 -14.72 4.30 -15.76
CA ILE A 29 -15.59 3.96 -14.65
C ILE A 29 -14.94 4.42 -13.35
N SER A 30 -15.77 4.62 -12.33
CA SER A 30 -15.32 5.04 -11.00
C SER A 30 -15.85 4.11 -9.93
N HIS A 31 -15.02 3.88 -8.91
CA HIS A 31 -15.37 3.13 -7.72
C HIS A 31 -15.06 3.99 -6.51
N ARG A 32 -16.00 4.07 -5.57
CA ARG A 32 -15.81 4.67 -4.26
C ARG A 32 -15.63 3.57 -3.24
N LEU A 33 -14.46 3.51 -2.64
CA LEU A 33 -14.06 2.48 -1.68
C LEU A 33 -13.91 3.12 -0.30
N ARG A 34 -14.46 2.52 0.75
CA ARG A 34 -14.08 2.92 2.10
C ARG A 34 -12.62 2.50 2.37
N LYS A 35 -11.99 3.16 3.34
CA LYS A 35 -10.67 2.73 3.80
C LYS A 35 -10.75 1.33 4.44
N PRO A 36 -9.79 0.44 4.14
CA PRO A 36 -9.71 -0.85 4.78
C PRO A 36 -9.20 -0.70 6.21
N THR A 37 -9.63 -1.62 7.06
CA THR A 37 -9.04 -1.79 8.38
C THR A 37 -7.74 -2.59 8.27
N LEU A 38 -6.86 -2.47 9.28
CA LEU A 38 -5.64 -3.28 9.36
C LEU A 38 -5.94 -4.79 9.29
N GLN A 39 -7.01 -5.24 9.95
CA GLN A 39 -7.36 -6.67 9.95
C GLN A 39 -7.77 -7.15 8.55
N GLU A 40 -8.49 -6.34 7.77
CA GLU A 40 -8.87 -6.68 6.40
C GLU A 40 -7.67 -6.76 5.45
N LEU A 41 -6.69 -5.87 5.62
CA LEU A 41 -5.44 -5.94 4.88
C LEU A 41 -4.61 -7.16 5.28
N ILE A 42 -4.56 -7.51 6.56
CA ILE A 42 -3.90 -8.75 7.02
C ILE A 42 -4.59 -9.99 6.44
N ASP A 43 -5.92 -10.02 6.41
CA ASP A 43 -6.68 -11.11 5.80
C ASP A 43 -6.36 -11.22 4.31
N ARG A 44 -6.29 -10.08 3.60
CA ARG A 44 -5.87 -10.02 2.20
C ARG A 44 -4.47 -10.61 2.03
N GLU A 45 -3.47 -10.17 2.80
CA GLU A 45 -2.09 -10.67 2.70
C GLU A 45 -1.99 -12.18 2.95
N LYS A 46 -2.79 -12.73 3.88
CA LYS A 46 -2.86 -14.19 4.10
C LYS A 46 -3.48 -14.94 2.93
N ALA A 47 -4.46 -14.32 2.27
CA ALA A 47 -5.17 -14.87 1.12
C ALA A 47 -4.34 -14.81 -0.17
N ILE A 48 -3.33 -13.94 -0.25
CA ILE A 48 -2.37 -13.93 -1.34
C ILE A 48 -1.56 -15.24 -1.31
N ASN A 49 -1.46 -15.86 -2.48
CA ASN A 49 -0.62 -17.03 -2.69
C ASN A 49 0.68 -16.59 -3.34
N LEU A 50 1.71 -16.37 -2.52
CA LEU A 50 3.09 -16.20 -2.96
C LEU A 50 3.86 -17.46 -2.61
N GLU A 51 4.22 -18.22 -3.62
CA GLU A 51 4.82 -19.53 -3.45
C GLU A 51 6.04 -19.73 -4.34
N ILE A 52 7.07 -20.37 -3.78
CA ILE A 52 8.16 -20.96 -4.55
C ILE A 52 7.78 -22.40 -4.84
N VAL A 53 7.69 -22.73 -6.13
CA VAL A 53 7.31 -24.05 -6.63
C VAL A 53 8.48 -24.64 -7.41
N GLU A 54 8.92 -25.83 -7.02
CA GLU A 54 9.93 -26.58 -7.79
C GLU A 54 9.31 -27.06 -9.12
N THR A 55 9.76 -26.50 -10.24
CA THR A 55 9.33 -26.91 -11.59
C THR A 55 10.12 -28.12 -12.08
N SER A 56 11.39 -28.22 -11.70
CA SER A 56 12.30 -29.36 -11.94
C SER A 56 13.39 -29.44 -10.85
N ASN A 57 14.19 -30.52 -10.84
CA ASN A 57 15.29 -30.73 -9.88
C ASN A 57 16.37 -29.62 -9.86
N ARG A 58 16.29 -28.62 -10.74
CA ARG A 58 17.23 -27.48 -10.82
C ARG A 58 16.53 -26.14 -11.01
N GLU A 59 15.20 -26.10 -10.99
CA GLU A 59 14.45 -24.90 -11.34
C GLU A 59 13.29 -24.69 -10.36
N GLU A 60 13.23 -23.48 -9.83
CA GLU A 60 12.17 -23.01 -8.96
C GLU A 60 11.49 -21.83 -9.63
N GLN A 61 10.16 -21.78 -9.56
CA GLN A 61 9.36 -20.68 -10.05
C GLN A 61 8.65 -20.00 -8.89
N ILE A 62 8.69 -18.66 -8.87
CA ILE A 62 7.85 -17.85 -7.99
C ILE A 62 6.48 -17.71 -8.66
N VAL A 63 5.45 -18.23 -8.01
CA VAL A 63 4.06 -18.08 -8.43
C VAL A 63 3.39 -17.12 -7.46
N THR A 64 2.83 -16.03 -8.00
CA THR A 64 2.04 -15.06 -7.23
C THR A 64 0.64 -15.00 -7.81
N ASP A 65 -0.37 -15.23 -6.97
CA ASP A 65 -1.78 -15.01 -7.28
C ASP A 65 -2.43 -14.20 -6.15
N ASP A 66 -2.81 -12.96 -6.48
CA ASP A 66 -3.49 -12.03 -5.58
C ASP A 66 -4.90 -11.64 -6.08
N ASP A 67 -5.34 -12.18 -7.23
CA ASP A 67 -6.58 -11.76 -7.91
C ASP A 67 -7.79 -12.03 -7.00
N ALA A 68 -7.87 -13.23 -6.41
CA ALA A 68 -8.95 -13.60 -5.51
C ALA A 68 -8.94 -12.76 -4.22
N ALA A 69 -7.76 -12.50 -3.66
CA ALA A 69 -7.60 -11.70 -2.44
C ALA A 69 -8.03 -10.24 -2.67
N ASN A 70 -7.68 -9.66 -3.83
CA ASN A 70 -8.10 -8.33 -4.25
C ASN A 70 -9.62 -8.26 -4.49
N CYS A 71 -10.22 -9.26 -5.14
CA CYS A 71 -11.68 -9.30 -5.33
C CYS A 71 -12.43 -9.38 -3.99
N GLN A 72 -11.97 -10.21 -3.06
CA GLN A 72 -12.57 -10.33 -1.72
C GLN A 72 -12.44 -9.03 -0.92
N LEU A 73 -11.29 -8.36 -0.99
CA LEU A 73 -11.13 -7.06 -0.34
C LEU A 73 -12.10 -6.04 -0.96
N TRP A 74 -12.18 -5.97 -2.29
CA TRP A 74 -13.12 -5.08 -2.98
C TRP A 74 -14.57 -5.28 -2.54
N ASP A 75 -15.03 -6.53 -2.42
CA ASP A 75 -16.41 -6.83 -1.98
C ASP A 75 -16.72 -6.27 -0.59
N ARG A 76 -15.70 -6.20 0.29
CA ARG A 76 -15.81 -5.59 1.62
C ARG A 76 -15.75 -4.06 1.60
N LEU A 77 -14.96 -3.47 0.69
CA LEU A 77 -14.68 -2.04 0.68
C LEU A 77 -15.61 -1.21 -0.20
N ILE A 78 -16.25 -1.81 -1.21
CA ILE A 78 -17.05 -1.05 -2.17
C ILE A 78 -18.25 -0.37 -1.50
N VAL A 79 -18.37 0.94 -1.75
CA VAL A 79 -19.48 1.78 -1.29
C VAL A 79 -20.40 2.06 -2.47
N GLU A 80 -19.87 2.68 -3.53
CA GLU A 80 -20.62 3.09 -4.72
C GLU A 80 -19.80 2.91 -6.00
N VAL A 81 -20.48 2.83 -7.14
CA VAL A 81 -19.86 2.87 -8.47
C VAL A 81 -20.52 3.92 -9.36
N LYS A 82 -19.81 4.35 -10.39
CA LYS A 82 -20.28 5.30 -11.41
C LYS A 82 -19.69 4.96 -12.78
N GLY A 83 -20.40 5.29 -13.87
CA GLY A 83 -19.91 5.19 -15.25
C GLY A 83 -20.21 3.86 -15.96
N TYR A 84 -20.91 2.94 -15.28
CA TYR A 84 -21.40 1.72 -15.91
C TYR A 84 -22.65 2.01 -16.76
N ALA A 85 -22.99 1.12 -17.69
CA ALA A 85 -24.21 1.26 -18.48
C ALA A 85 -25.44 1.33 -17.56
N GLY A 86 -26.22 2.42 -17.67
CA GLY A 86 -27.37 2.68 -16.80
C GLY A 86 -27.02 3.23 -15.41
N VAL A 87 -25.75 3.47 -15.10
CA VAL A 87 -25.27 4.00 -13.81
C VAL A 87 -24.48 5.30 -14.07
N THR A 88 -25.21 6.38 -14.34
CA THR A 88 -24.62 7.69 -14.68
C THR A 88 -24.06 8.40 -13.46
N ASP A 89 -24.71 8.24 -12.30
CA ASP A 89 -24.32 8.83 -11.02
C ASP A 89 -23.88 7.76 -10.03
N TRP A 90 -23.37 8.21 -8.88
CA TRP A 90 -22.96 7.31 -7.80
C TRP A 90 -24.12 6.44 -7.33
N GLN A 91 -23.91 5.14 -7.36
CA GLN A 91 -24.92 4.17 -6.98
C GLN A 91 -24.31 3.05 -6.14
N SER A 92 -24.94 2.75 -5.01
CA SER A 92 -24.62 1.58 -4.20
C SER A 92 -25.01 0.29 -4.92
N LEU A 93 -24.21 -0.76 -4.70
CA LEU A 93 -24.45 -2.08 -5.28
C LEU A 93 -25.13 -3.02 -4.29
N THR A 94 -26.14 -3.73 -4.76
CA THR A 94 -26.67 -4.91 -4.07
C THR A 94 -25.67 -6.07 -4.12
N ASP A 95 -25.81 -7.05 -3.22
CA ASP A 95 -24.90 -8.22 -3.21
C ASP A 95 -24.95 -9.02 -4.52
N SER A 96 -26.12 -9.09 -5.15
CA SER A 96 -26.27 -9.72 -6.47
C SER A 96 -25.46 -8.98 -7.55
N GLN A 97 -25.47 -7.64 -7.54
CA GLN A 97 -24.68 -6.85 -8.47
C GLN A 97 -23.18 -6.95 -8.19
N LYS A 98 -22.77 -7.00 -6.92
CA LYS A 98 -21.37 -7.26 -6.53
C LYS A 98 -20.90 -8.62 -7.03
N ALA A 99 -21.74 -9.66 -6.96
CA ALA A 99 -21.41 -10.99 -7.45
C ALA A 99 -21.27 -11.05 -8.99
N GLN A 100 -22.05 -10.25 -9.72
CA GLN A 100 -21.99 -10.15 -11.18
C GLN A 100 -20.86 -9.24 -11.69
N MET A 101 -20.27 -8.42 -10.82
CA MET A 101 -19.20 -7.50 -11.19
C MET A 101 -17.98 -8.27 -11.72
N ARG A 102 -17.42 -7.79 -12.84
CA ARG A 102 -16.26 -8.41 -13.49
C ARG A 102 -15.07 -8.44 -12.51
N PRO A 103 -14.42 -9.59 -12.27
CA PRO A 103 -13.27 -9.69 -11.36
C PRO A 103 -12.14 -8.71 -11.69
N GLY A 104 -11.85 -8.51 -12.97
CA GLY A 104 -10.85 -7.55 -13.42
C GLY A 104 -11.12 -6.12 -12.94
N HIS A 105 -12.39 -5.68 -12.91
CA HIS A 105 -12.72 -4.35 -12.41
C HIS A 105 -12.53 -4.25 -10.89
N LYS A 106 -12.90 -5.28 -10.14
CA LYS A 106 -12.69 -5.34 -8.69
C LYS A 106 -11.21 -5.20 -8.36
N ARG A 107 -10.37 -5.99 -9.03
CA ARG A 107 -8.92 -5.97 -8.87
C ARG A 107 -8.34 -4.61 -9.25
N THR A 108 -8.66 -4.10 -10.44
CA THR A 108 -8.12 -2.82 -10.90
C THR A 108 -8.51 -1.68 -9.97
N ALA A 109 -9.70 -1.70 -9.35
CA ALA A 109 -10.08 -0.71 -8.34
C ALA A 109 -9.18 -0.77 -7.09
N ILE A 110 -8.86 -1.96 -6.58
CA ILE A 110 -7.94 -2.11 -5.43
C ILE A 110 -6.52 -1.67 -5.80
N VAL A 111 -6.04 -2.02 -6.99
CA VAL A 111 -4.73 -1.56 -7.47
C VAL A 111 -4.70 -0.04 -7.62
N ALA A 112 -5.73 0.55 -8.22
CA ALA A 112 -5.84 2.00 -8.41
C ALA A 112 -5.95 2.77 -7.09
N MET A 113 -6.52 2.17 -6.04
CA MET A 113 -6.59 2.77 -4.70
C MET A 113 -5.20 3.04 -4.11
N TYR A 114 -4.22 2.22 -4.48
CA TYR A 114 -2.83 2.33 -4.06
C TYR A 114 -1.91 2.75 -5.20
N ALA A 115 -2.46 3.42 -6.23
CA ALA A 115 -1.65 4.02 -7.28
C ALA A 115 -0.79 5.14 -6.69
N GLY A 116 0.52 4.95 -6.75
CA GLY A 116 1.50 5.85 -6.16
C GLY A 116 2.80 5.11 -5.85
N SER A 117 3.73 5.83 -5.22
CA SER A 117 5.05 5.31 -4.86
C SER A 117 5.61 6.05 -3.66
N ALA A 118 6.78 5.63 -3.17
CA ALA A 118 7.54 6.41 -2.21
C ALA A 118 9.03 6.38 -2.54
N GLN A 119 9.70 7.50 -2.29
CA GLN A 119 11.13 7.69 -2.59
C GLN A 119 11.81 8.47 -1.46
N VAL A 120 13.11 8.26 -1.29
CA VAL A 120 13.91 9.07 -0.36
C VAL A 120 14.08 10.48 -0.94
N VAL A 121 14.00 11.49 -0.09
CA VAL A 121 14.32 12.87 -0.45
C VAL A 121 15.76 13.15 0.00
N GLY A 122 16.58 13.62 -0.94
CA GLY A 122 18.04 13.72 -0.79
C GLY A 122 18.73 12.50 -1.41
N GLY A 123 19.71 12.72 -2.29
CA GLY A 123 20.37 11.65 -3.04
C GLY A 123 21.66 12.08 -3.73
N GLU A 124 22.68 11.24 -3.55
CA GLU A 124 24.06 11.23 -4.11
C GLU A 124 24.99 12.41 -3.75
N ASP A 125 24.52 13.66 -3.79
CA ASP A 125 25.35 14.85 -3.58
C ASP A 125 25.21 15.49 -2.18
N ASP A 126 24.27 15.03 -1.36
CA ASP A 126 24.12 15.50 0.01
C ASP A 126 25.14 14.78 0.91
N GLU A 127 26.07 15.54 1.48
CA GLU A 127 27.05 15.04 2.44
C GLU A 127 26.34 14.26 3.56
N ILE A 128 26.50 12.94 3.58
CA ILE A 128 25.97 12.10 4.65
C ILE A 128 26.73 12.45 5.92
N SER A 129 26.11 13.27 6.77
CA SER A 129 26.61 13.53 8.12
C SER A 129 26.70 12.20 8.88
N LEU A 130 27.79 12.00 9.63
CA LEU A 130 27.95 10.87 10.56
C LEU A 130 26.81 10.76 11.60
N ALA A 131 25.96 11.78 11.69
CA ALA A 131 24.82 11.89 12.59
C ALA A 131 23.51 12.18 11.84
N MET A 132 23.29 11.57 10.67
CA MET A 132 22.02 11.71 9.95
C MET A 132 20.91 10.95 10.70
N ASP A 133 20.37 11.58 11.74
CA ASP A 133 19.41 10.94 12.66
C ASP A 133 18.00 10.82 12.06
N SER A 134 17.75 11.41 10.89
CA SER A 134 16.44 11.47 10.25
C SER A 134 16.49 11.30 8.74
N TRP A 135 15.51 10.56 8.22
CA TRP A 135 15.28 10.26 6.81
C TRP A 135 13.94 10.85 6.38
N THR A 136 13.92 11.54 5.25
CA THR A 136 12.67 12.03 4.65
C THR A 136 12.27 11.12 3.51
N ILE A 137 11.08 10.52 3.62
CA ILE A 137 10.49 9.65 2.61
C ILE A 137 9.27 10.36 2.01
N ARG A 138 9.37 10.70 0.73
CA ARG A 138 8.30 11.33 -0.03
C ARG A 138 7.37 10.28 -0.60
N GLN A 139 6.14 10.26 -0.12
CA GLN A 139 5.03 9.51 -0.69
C GLN A 139 4.37 10.31 -1.81
N LEU A 140 4.23 9.67 -2.97
CA LEU A 140 3.50 10.18 -4.13
C LEU A 140 2.17 9.43 -4.22
N VAL A 141 1.05 10.15 -4.24
CA VAL A 141 -0.29 9.57 -4.39
C VAL A 141 -0.85 9.98 -5.74
N GLY A 142 -1.23 8.99 -6.54
CA GLY A 142 -1.76 9.20 -7.89
C GLY A 142 -1.15 8.23 -8.90
N PRO A 143 -1.79 8.06 -10.07
CA PRO A 143 -1.34 7.15 -11.11
C PRO A 143 -0.14 7.68 -11.91
N ASP A 144 0.10 8.99 -11.91
CA ASP A 144 1.22 9.64 -12.59
C ASP A 144 2.26 10.06 -11.54
N ALA A 145 3.47 9.51 -11.65
CA ALA A 145 4.57 9.82 -10.74
C ALA A 145 5.20 11.19 -11.04
N GLU A 146 5.12 11.68 -12.27
CA GLU A 146 5.61 13.00 -12.66
C GLU A 146 4.64 14.10 -12.23
N ASN A 147 3.34 13.80 -12.25
CA ASN A 147 2.27 14.71 -11.80
C ASN A 147 1.40 14.03 -10.73
N PRO A 148 1.94 13.82 -9.52
CA PRO A 148 1.19 13.20 -8.43
C PRO A 148 0.03 14.10 -8.02
N ILE A 149 -1.09 13.50 -7.62
CA ILE A 149 -2.26 14.23 -7.11
C ILE A 149 -1.94 14.83 -5.75
N TYR A 150 -1.21 14.08 -4.92
CA TYR A 150 -0.71 14.55 -3.62
C TYR A 150 0.73 14.10 -3.40
N THR A 151 1.45 14.93 -2.65
CA THR A 151 2.79 14.63 -2.17
C THR A 151 2.80 14.79 -0.66
N ILE A 152 3.22 13.75 0.05
CA ILE A 152 3.35 13.76 1.50
C ILE A 152 4.79 13.39 1.86
N ASP A 153 5.43 14.21 2.68
CA ASP A 153 6.78 13.94 3.18
C ASP A 153 6.68 13.38 4.60
N HIS A 154 7.22 12.19 4.79
CA HIS A 154 7.29 11.52 6.07
C HIS A 154 8.72 11.61 6.58
N VAL A 155 8.92 12.23 7.75
CA VAL A 155 10.22 12.28 8.41
C VAL A 155 10.26 11.16 9.44
N LEU A 156 11.23 10.26 9.28
CA LEU A 156 11.44 9.10 10.14
C LEU A 156 12.83 9.23 10.78
N ARG A 157 12.97 8.90 12.06
CA ARG A 157 14.30 8.71 12.63
C ARG A 157 14.95 7.44 12.06
N GLU A 158 16.28 7.39 12.10
CA GLU A 158 16.97 6.14 11.78
C GLU A 158 16.61 5.03 12.81
N PRO A 159 16.26 3.81 12.36
CA PRO A 159 16.03 2.69 13.26
C PRO A 159 17.34 2.20 13.88
N THR A 160 17.32 1.89 15.17
CA THR A 160 18.48 1.26 15.82
C THR A 160 18.74 -0.14 15.26
N GLU A 161 19.97 -0.65 15.41
CA GLU A 161 20.32 -2.02 14.98
C GLU A 161 19.37 -3.07 15.61
N SER A 162 19.02 -2.89 16.88
CA SER A 162 18.10 -3.78 17.60
C SER A 162 16.69 -3.79 17.00
N GLU A 163 16.19 -2.64 16.56
CA GLU A 163 14.88 -2.48 15.91
C GLU A 163 14.90 -3.08 14.51
N ARG A 164 15.97 -2.84 13.74
CA ARG A 164 16.18 -3.46 12.41
C ARG A 164 16.21 -4.98 12.51
N ALA A 165 16.99 -5.52 13.45
CA ALA A 165 17.09 -6.97 13.66
C ALA A 165 15.73 -7.57 14.07
N ARG A 166 14.99 -6.91 14.96
CA ARG A 166 13.63 -7.34 15.34
C ARG A 166 12.69 -7.33 14.15
N PHE A 167 12.72 -6.26 13.36
CA PHE A 167 11.89 -6.12 12.16
C PHE A 167 12.20 -7.17 11.11
N LYS A 168 13.47 -7.39 10.75
CA LYS A 168 13.86 -8.42 9.78
C LYS A 168 13.34 -9.82 10.15
N ARG A 169 13.36 -10.16 11.44
CA ARG A 169 12.82 -11.45 11.94
C ARG A 169 11.30 -11.56 11.84
N ASN A 170 10.58 -10.44 11.98
CA ASN A 170 9.11 -10.44 12.07
C ASN A 170 8.43 -10.11 10.74
N ALA A 171 9.05 -9.29 9.89
CA ALA A 171 8.44 -8.72 8.70
C ALA A 171 8.19 -9.75 7.58
N SER A 172 8.92 -10.88 7.59
CA SER A 172 8.74 -11.97 6.65
C SER A 172 8.50 -13.28 7.39
N LYS A 173 7.50 -14.02 6.94
CA LYS A 173 7.17 -15.36 7.44
C LYS A 173 7.26 -16.36 6.32
N VAL A 174 8.25 -17.24 6.41
CA VAL A 174 8.43 -18.36 5.49
C VAL A 174 7.81 -19.61 6.12
N SER A 175 6.97 -20.32 5.37
CA SER A 175 6.32 -21.56 5.80
C SER A 175 6.38 -22.62 4.71
N PHE A 176 6.58 -23.88 5.10
CA PHE A 176 6.67 -25.01 4.17
C PHE A 176 5.33 -25.73 4.10
N VAL A 177 4.77 -25.87 2.90
CA VAL A 177 3.51 -26.57 2.68
C VAL A 177 3.77 -28.07 2.69
N ARG A 178 3.34 -28.75 3.77
CA ARG A 178 3.47 -30.21 3.91
C ARG A 178 2.34 -30.92 3.15
N GLY A 179 2.65 -32.05 2.51
CA GLY A 179 1.68 -32.89 1.80
C GLY A 179 1.42 -32.53 0.33
N ALA A 180 2.12 -31.53 -0.21
CA ALA A 180 2.11 -31.26 -1.64
C ALA A 180 2.95 -32.30 -2.41
N LYS A 181 2.57 -32.60 -3.66
CA LYS A 181 3.30 -33.55 -4.53
C LYS A 181 4.74 -33.08 -4.85
N ARG A 182 4.99 -31.78 -4.74
CA ARG A 182 6.31 -31.14 -4.85
C ARG A 182 6.50 -30.16 -3.68
N PRO A 183 7.74 -29.94 -3.20
CA PRO A 183 8.02 -28.92 -2.20
C PRO A 183 7.43 -27.57 -2.61
N ARG A 184 6.69 -26.94 -1.70
CA ARG A 184 6.16 -25.57 -1.88
C ARG A 184 6.51 -24.76 -0.64
N THR A 185 7.09 -23.60 -0.86
CA THR A 185 7.42 -22.65 0.20
C THR A 185 6.51 -21.44 0.05
N LYS A 186 5.68 -21.17 1.05
CA LYS A 186 4.84 -19.97 1.10
C LYS A 186 5.59 -18.87 1.85
N ILE A 187 5.71 -17.71 1.21
CA ILE A 187 6.27 -16.51 1.79
C ILE A 187 5.11 -15.54 2.05
N GLY A 188 5.03 -15.00 3.26
CA GLY A 188 4.07 -13.96 3.60
C GLY A 188 4.77 -12.78 4.27
N ALA A 189 4.29 -11.57 4.01
CA ALA A 189 4.70 -10.39 4.76
C ALA A 189 3.82 -10.23 6.00
N ASP A 190 4.40 -9.85 7.14
CA ASP A 190 3.63 -9.45 8.32
C ASP A 190 3.42 -7.94 8.31
N LEU A 191 2.24 -7.52 7.81
CA LEU A 191 1.87 -6.11 7.75
C LEU A 191 1.91 -5.42 9.12
N ARG A 192 1.69 -6.13 10.23
CA ARG A 192 1.75 -5.53 11.57
C ARG A 192 3.16 -5.04 11.90
N ALA A 193 4.18 -5.82 11.53
CA ALA A 193 5.57 -5.44 11.77
C ALA A 193 5.94 -4.14 11.04
N TYR A 194 5.40 -3.91 9.84
CA TYR A 194 5.59 -2.66 9.11
C TYR A 194 4.89 -1.47 9.76
N VAL A 195 3.64 -1.66 10.20
CA VAL A 195 2.87 -0.61 10.88
C VAL A 195 3.54 -0.21 12.20
N GLU A 196 3.93 -1.20 13.02
CA GLU A 196 4.62 -0.96 14.30
C GLU A 196 5.96 -0.26 14.10
N MET A 197 6.72 -0.66 13.07
CA MET A 197 7.99 0.00 12.74
C MET A 197 7.75 1.45 12.32
N TYR A 198 6.82 1.70 11.41
CA TYR A 198 6.49 3.05 10.98
C TYR A 198 6.09 3.95 12.17
N ASP A 199 5.17 3.47 13.02
CA ASP A 199 4.64 4.23 14.16
C ASP A 199 5.72 4.53 15.21
N ALA A 200 6.75 3.69 15.31
CA ALA A 200 7.90 3.88 16.20
C ALA A 200 8.97 4.83 15.65
N LEU A 201 9.05 5.00 14.32
CA LEU A 201 10.09 5.80 13.66
C LEU A 201 9.62 7.18 13.22
N VAL A 202 8.34 7.35 12.87
CA VAL A 202 7.85 8.62 12.32
C VAL A 202 7.87 9.73 13.37
N THR A 203 8.47 10.86 13.00
CA THR A 203 8.64 12.04 13.83
C THR A 203 7.84 13.24 13.32
N SER A 204 7.78 13.44 12.00
CA SER A 204 6.99 14.49 11.35
C SER A 204 6.31 13.99 10.08
N ILE A 205 5.21 14.63 9.71
CA ILE A 205 4.49 14.38 8.45
C ILE A 205 4.03 15.73 7.89
N ASP A 206 4.48 16.03 6.68
CA ASP A 206 4.16 17.25 5.95
C ASP A 206 3.33 16.93 4.70
N GLY A 207 2.34 17.77 4.38
CA GLY A 207 1.48 17.59 3.21
C GLY A 207 0.26 16.69 3.42
N GLY A 208 0.00 16.23 4.66
CA GLY A 208 -1.21 15.51 5.02
C GLY A 208 -1.98 16.14 6.20
N THR A 209 -3.27 15.84 6.30
CA THR A 209 -4.15 16.34 7.37
C THR A 209 -5.05 15.25 7.95
N VAL A 210 -5.47 15.44 9.20
CA VAL A 210 -6.55 14.72 9.88
C VAL A 210 -7.44 15.74 10.56
N ALA A 211 -8.76 15.65 10.34
CA ALA A 211 -9.74 16.66 10.75
C ALA A 211 -9.35 18.08 10.31
N GLY A 212 -8.72 18.20 9.13
CA GLY A 212 -8.21 19.47 8.59
C GLY A 212 -6.97 20.04 9.30
N LYS A 213 -6.37 19.32 10.24
CA LYS A 213 -5.18 19.74 10.98
C LYS A 213 -3.93 18.97 10.53
N THR A 214 -2.79 19.64 10.54
CA THR A 214 -1.47 19.01 10.37
C THR A 214 -1.07 18.24 11.63
N LEU A 215 -0.06 17.36 11.52
CA LEU A 215 0.42 16.58 12.64
C LEU A 215 0.92 17.50 13.78
N GLY A 216 0.34 17.35 14.96
CA GLY A 216 0.79 17.95 16.21
C GLY A 216 0.94 16.88 17.29
N GLU A 217 1.73 17.15 18.32
CA GLU A 217 2.08 16.17 19.36
C GLU A 217 0.85 15.59 20.08
N SER A 218 -0.15 16.43 20.38
CA SER A 218 -1.41 16.01 21.03
C SER A 218 -2.29 15.11 20.17
N ASP A 219 -2.16 15.21 18.83
CA ASP A 219 -3.03 14.52 17.87
C ASP A 219 -2.32 13.33 17.19
N ARG A 220 -1.08 13.02 17.60
CA ARG A 220 -0.22 12.00 16.98
C ARG A 220 -0.91 10.64 16.86
N ALA A 221 -1.56 10.17 17.93
CA ALA A 221 -2.22 8.87 17.92
C ALA A 221 -3.36 8.79 16.88
N ALA A 222 -4.18 9.84 16.79
CA ALA A 222 -5.26 9.92 15.81
C ALA A 222 -4.70 10.00 14.38
N PHE A 223 -3.62 10.76 14.20
CA PHE A 223 -2.96 10.90 12.91
C PHE A 223 -2.39 9.58 12.42
N LEU A 224 -1.65 8.86 13.28
CA LEU A 224 -1.10 7.54 12.94
C LEU A 224 -2.20 6.51 12.67
N ALA A 225 -3.31 6.56 13.39
CA ALA A 225 -4.44 5.66 13.15
C ALA A 225 -5.13 5.91 11.80
N ALA A 226 -5.08 7.15 11.28
CA ALA A 226 -5.70 7.53 10.02
C ALA A 226 -4.87 7.13 8.77
N ILE A 227 -3.56 6.95 8.92
CA ILE A 227 -2.69 6.56 7.81
C ILE A 227 -2.93 5.08 7.46
N ASP A 228 -3.25 4.82 6.19
CA ASP A 228 -3.48 3.47 5.68
C ASP A 228 -2.24 2.58 5.93
N PRO A 229 -2.41 1.37 6.51
CA PRO A 229 -1.31 0.44 6.77
C PRO A 229 -0.46 0.10 5.54
N THR A 230 -1.06 0.09 4.34
CA THR A 230 -0.34 -0.16 3.08
C THR A 230 0.66 0.94 2.79
N TRP A 231 0.31 2.20 3.04
CA TRP A 231 1.24 3.32 2.89
C TRP A 231 2.37 3.26 3.91
N LYS A 232 2.06 2.94 5.19
CA LYS A 232 3.10 2.71 6.21
C LYS A 232 4.11 1.65 5.79
N ARG A 233 3.63 0.54 5.20
CA ARG A 233 4.50 -0.51 4.64
C ARG A 233 5.41 0.03 3.55
N VAL A 234 4.85 0.73 2.55
CA VAL A 234 5.63 1.28 1.44
C VAL A 234 6.74 2.21 1.96
N ILE A 235 6.40 3.11 2.90
CA ILE A 235 7.36 4.05 3.49
C ILE A 235 8.50 3.32 4.23
N VAL A 236 8.17 2.33 5.06
CA VAL A 236 9.18 1.54 5.78
C VAL A 236 10.04 0.71 4.82
N GLN A 237 9.45 0.15 3.76
CA GLN A 237 10.22 -0.57 2.72
C GLN A 237 11.21 0.36 2.03
N THR A 238 10.78 1.55 1.62
CA THR A 238 11.67 2.54 1.01
C THR A 238 12.80 2.94 1.95
N LEU A 239 12.51 3.21 3.24
CA LEU A 239 13.53 3.52 4.24
C LEU A 239 14.54 2.38 4.42
N MET A 240 14.06 1.14 4.60
CA MET A 240 14.94 -0.01 4.85
C MET A 240 15.84 -0.31 3.64
N ASN A 241 15.30 -0.19 2.43
CA ASN A 241 16.08 -0.37 1.20
C ASN A 241 17.16 0.71 1.07
N ALA A 242 16.85 1.97 1.42
CA ALA A 242 17.80 3.06 1.37
C ALA A 242 18.95 2.90 2.37
N ILE A 243 18.64 2.49 3.61
CA ILE A 243 19.67 2.18 4.62
C ILE A 243 20.54 1.01 4.17
N GLU A 244 19.96 -0.01 3.52
CA GLU A 244 20.75 -1.14 3.02
C GLU A 244 21.66 -0.76 1.85
N ALA A 245 21.19 0.10 0.93
CA ALA A 245 22.02 0.63 -0.15
C ALA A 245 23.19 1.46 0.38
N ALA A 246 22.94 2.38 1.32
CA ALA A 246 23.97 3.22 1.93
C ALA A 246 25.04 2.45 2.73
N LEU A 247 24.79 1.17 3.08
CA LEU A 247 25.78 0.30 3.74
C LEU A 247 26.61 -0.53 2.76
N LEU A 248 26.20 -0.62 1.49
CA LEU A 248 26.87 -1.38 0.45
C LEU A 248 27.83 -0.54 -0.40
N ASP A 249 27.58 0.77 -0.48
CA ASP A 249 28.44 1.78 -1.09
C ASP A 249 29.59 2.19 -0.16
#